data_AF-A0A348V9W2-F1
#
_entry.id   AF-A0A348V9W2-F1
#
_cell.length_a   1.000
_cell.length_b   1.000
_cell.length_c   1.000
_cell.angle_alpha   90.00
_cell.angle_beta   90.00
_cell.angle_gamma   90.00
#
_symmetry.space_group_name_H-M   'P 1'
#
loop_
_entity.id
_entity.type
_entity.pdbx_description
1 polymer ?
#
loop_
_entity_poly.entity_id
_entity_poly.type
_entity_poly.pdbx_seq_one_letter_code
_entity_poly.pdbx_strand_id
1 'polypeptide(L)'
;MAGGDIPAGKISQIRLILGDESNVVVDGVAHDLQTPSAQTSGLKFNLHETLQADLAYSFVIDFDAARSVVKRGNDTYHLKPVIRTYADAFGGSIKGIALPARVEAAGVSYVQIINGEDTVISLPEDNGMFLFPGLKPASWNLKVFADTTTNYRDTVINNIEVKAGEVYDLGTIQLHND
;
A
#
# COMPACT_ATOMS: atom_id res chain seq x y z
N MET A 1 7.92 5.98 -4.52
CA MET A 1 6.48 5.64 -4.39
C MET A 1 5.97 6.38 -3.18
N ALA A 2 4.89 7.14 -3.28
CA ALA A 2 4.31 7.83 -2.11
C ALA A 2 3.59 6.78 -1.25
N GLY A 3 4.14 6.44 -0.08
CA GLY A 3 3.50 5.57 0.89
C GLY A 3 2.64 6.41 1.83
N GLY A 4 1.34 6.19 1.83
CA GLY A 4 0.39 6.83 2.73
C GLY A 4 -0.82 5.92 2.90
N ASP A 5 -1.40 5.93 4.10
CA ASP A 5 -2.57 5.12 4.40
C ASP A 5 -3.79 5.63 3.63
N ILE A 6 -4.50 4.71 2.99
CA ILE A 6 -5.74 5.01 2.28
C ILE A 6 -6.89 4.43 3.11
N PRO A 7 -7.96 5.21 3.37
CA PRO A 7 -9.08 4.70 4.14
C PRO A 7 -9.76 3.53 3.40
N ALA A 8 -10.15 2.51 4.16
CA ALA A 8 -11.02 1.46 3.66
C ALA A 8 -12.39 2.01 3.27
N GLY A 9 -13.07 1.30 2.37
CA GLY A 9 -14.41 1.61 1.89
C GLY A 9 -14.46 2.02 0.43
N LYS A 10 -15.55 2.69 0.06
CA LYS A 10 -15.83 3.02 -1.34
C LYS A 10 -15.01 4.21 -1.81
N ILE A 11 -14.06 3.98 -2.71
CA ILE A 11 -13.32 5.02 -3.41
C ILE A 11 -13.94 5.24 -4.78
N SER A 12 -14.64 6.36 -4.91
CA SER A 12 -15.23 6.72 -6.20
C SER A 12 -14.19 7.30 -7.16
N GLN A 13 -13.25 8.10 -6.65
CA GLN A 13 -12.38 8.94 -7.48
C GLN A 13 -11.00 9.12 -6.84
N ILE A 14 -10.00 9.25 -7.71
CA ILE A 14 -8.63 9.67 -7.37
C ILE A 14 -8.34 10.96 -8.13
N ARG A 15 -7.56 11.87 -7.54
CA ARG A 15 -7.10 13.11 -8.20
C ARG A 15 -5.58 13.15 -8.22
N LEU A 16 -5.00 13.29 -9.41
CA LEU A 16 -3.58 13.62 -9.57
C LEU A 16 -3.44 15.12 -9.78
N ILE A 17 -2.86 15.81 -8.81
CA ILE A 17 -2.50 17.21 -8.93
C ILE A 17 -1.18 17.25 -9.69
N LEU A 18 -1.16 17.93 -10.83
CA LEU A 18 0.08 18.14 -11.58
C LEU A 18 0.84 19.30 -10.95
N GLY A 19 2.15 19.15 -10.84
CA GLY A 19 3.03 20.26 -10.51
C GLY A 19 3.17 21.22 -11.69
N ASP A 20 3.97 22.26 -11.47
CA ASP A 20 4.36 23.19 -12.52
C ASP A 20 5.20 22.49 -13.61
N GLU A 21 5.38 23.14 -14.76
CA GLU A 21 6.28 22.68 -15.85
C GLU A 21 5.86 21.40 -16.61
N SER A 22 4.57 21.06 -16.62
CA SER A 22 4.05 20.02 -17.53
C SER A 22 4.23 20.43 -19.00
N ASN A 23 4.98 19.65 -19.79
CA ASN A 23 5.28 19.96 -21.20
C ASN A 23 5.15 18.74 -22.12
N VAL A 24 5.14 19.01 -23.43
CA VAL A 24 5.30 18.01 -24.50
C VAL A 24 6.47 18.42 -25.39
N VAL A 25 7.26 17.44 -25.85
CA VAL A 25 8.38 17.68 -26.77
C VAL A 25 7.98 17.28 -28.18
N VAL A 26 8.10 18.21 -29.12
CA VAL A 26 7.84 17.98 -30.55
C VAL A 26 9.07 18.42 -31.32
N ASP A 27 9.65 17.51 -32.10
CA ASP A 27 10.86 17.75 -32.90
C ASP A 27 12.03 18.38 -32.10
N GLY A 28 12.15 18.00 -30.82
CA GLY A 28 13.18 18.50 -29.90
C GLY A 28 12.87 19.83 -29.22
N VAL A 29 11.72 20.44 -29.49
CA VAL A 29 11.27 21.69 -28.86
C VAL A 29 10.21 21.38 -27.80
N ALA A 30 10.41 21.88 -26.59
CA ALA A 30 9.43 21.76 -25.51
C ALA A 30 8.31 22.80 -25.68
N HIS A 31 7.07 22.36 -25.50
CA HIS A 31 5.89 23.20 -25.50
C HIS A 31 5.10 22.99 -24.22
N ASP A 32 4.70 24.08 -23.57
CA ASP A 32 3.91 24.02 -22.35
C ASP A 32 2.55 23.35 -22.60
N LEU A 33 2.19 22.46 -21.69
CA LEU A 33 0.93 21.76 -21.72
C LEU A 33 -0.10 22.56 -20.93
N GLN A 34 -1.09 23.11 -21.62
CA GLN A 34 -2.21 23.77 -20.94
C GLN A 34 -3.10 22.71 -20.28
N THR A 35 -3.26 22.82 -18.97
CA THR A 35 -4.06 21.89 -18.16
C THR A 35 -5.14 22.62 -17.36
N PRO A 36 -6.18 23.21 -18.01
CA PRO A 36 -7.12 24.13 -17.38
C PRO A 36 -7.78 23.62 -16.09
N SER A 37 -7.96 22.30 -15.94
CA SER A 37 -8.53 21.67 -14.74
C SER A 37 -7.49 21.12 -13.76
N ALA A 38 -6.25 20.84 -14.21
CA ALA A 38 -5.24 20.16 -13.40
C ALA A 38 -4.52 21.08 -12.41
N GLN A 39 -4.39 22.37 -12.74
CA GLN A 39 -3.67 23.36 -11.92
C GLN A 39 -4.40 23.71 -10.60
N THR A 40 -5.72 23.55 -10.54
CA THR A 40 -6.53 23.90 -9.34
C THR A 40 -7.27 22.72 -8.75
N SER A 41 -7.83 21.84 -9.57
CA SER A 41 -8.71 20.75 -9.11
C SER A 41 -8.11 19.34 -9.23
N GLY A 42 -6.95 19.22 -9.88
CA GLY A 42 -6.30 17.95 -10.22
C GLY A 42 -6.98 17.22 -11.39
N LEU A 43 -6.22 16.32 -12.03
CA LEU A 43 -6.75 15.36 -12.98
C LEU A 43 -7.58 14.32 -12.24
N LYS A 44 -8.88 14.34 -12.49
CA LYS A 44 -9.84 13.44 -11.87
C LYS A 44 -9.90 12.11 -12.61
N PHE A 45 -9.76 11.01 -11.87
CA PHE A 45 -9.94 9.65 -12.36
C PHE A 45 -11.09 8.98 -11.63
N ASN A 46 -11.92 8.25 -12.36
CA ASN A 46 -13.03 7.49 -11.78
C ASN A 46 -12.55 6.06 -11.54
N LEU A 47 -12.58 5.62 -10.29
CA LEU A 47 -12.16 4.28 -9.89
C LEU A 47 -13.38 3.41 -9.57
N HIS A 48 -14.28 3.91 -8.73
CA HIS A 48 -15.49 3.19 -8.29
C HIS A 48 -15.24 1.82 -7.64
N GLU A 49 -14.13 1.69 -6.91
CA GLU A 49 -13.76 0.45 -6.22
C GLU A 49 -14.12 0.49 -4.72
N THR A 50 -14.24 -0.69 -4.12
CA THR A 50 -14.36 -0.83 -2.67
C THR A 50 -13.08 -1.45 -2.12
N LEU A 51 -12.31 -0.66 -1.37
CA LEU A 51 -11.10 -1.10 -0.73
C LEU A 51 -11.43 -1.74 0.62
N GLN A 52 -10.85 -2.90 0.89
CA GLN A 52 -10.94 -3.55 2.19
C GLN A 52 -9.82 -3.03 3.09
N ALA A 53 -10.09 -2.99 4.40
CA ALA A 53 -9.07 -2.67 5.38
C ALA A 53 -7.96 -3.72 5.37
N ASP A 54 -6.78 -3.31 5.82
CA ASP A 54 -5.62 -4.18 6.07
C ASP A 54 -5.02 -4.83 4.80
N LEU A 55 -5.46 -4.46 3.60
CA LEU A 55 -4.88 -4.89 2.33
C LEU A 55 -4.00 -3.79 1.71
N ALA A 56 -2.90 -4.20 1.08
CA ALA A 56 -2.16 -3.32 0.18
C ALA A 56 -2.86 -3.28 -1.19
N TYR A 57 -2.88 -2.11 -1.83
CA TYR A 57 -3.48 -1.94 -3.15
C TYR A 57 -2.47 -1.32 -4.12
N SER A 58 -2.46 -1.84 -5.34
CA SER A 58 -1.78 -1.21 -6.48
C SER A 58 -2.80 -0.46 -7.32
N PHE A 59 -2.60 0.84 -7.48
CA PHE A 59 -3.42 1.67 -8.36
C PHE A 59 -2.68 1.86 -9.67
N VAL A 60 -3.28 1.39 -10.76
CA VAL A 60 -2.72 1.57 -12.10
C VAL A 60 -3.48 2.68 -12.81
N ILE A 61 -2.71 3.62 -13.35
CA ILE A 61 -3.21 4.72 -14.19
C ILE A 61 -2.67 4.49 -15.60
N ASP A 62 -3.54 4.03 -16.50
CA ASP A 62 -3.21 3.85 -17.91
C ASP A 62 -3.56 5.14 -18.68
N PHE A 63 -2.54 5.90 -19.06
CA PHE A 63 -2.65 7.18 -19.74
C PHE A 63 -2.27 7.08 -21.21
N ASP A 64 -3.25 7.27 -22.10
CA ASP A 64 -3.01 7.30 -23.54
C ASP A 64 -2.55 8.69 -23.97
N ALA A 65 -1.24 8.91 -24.03
CA ALA A 65 -0.66 10.21 -24.40
C ALA A 65 -1.10 10.69 -25.79
N ALA A 66 -1.21 9.78 -26.77
CA ALA A 66 -1.53 10.12 -28.16
C ALA A 66 -2.95 10.66 -28.32
N ARG A 67 -3.92 10.13 -27.57
CA ARG A 67 -5.29 10.66 -27.53
C ARG A 67 -5.48 11.79 -26.54
N SER A 68 -4.57 11.91 -25.57
CA SER A 68 -4.70 12.88 -24.47
C SER A 68 -4.10 14.25 -24.78
N VAL A 69 -3.10 14.33 -25.67
CA VAL A 69 -2.46 15.58 -26.05
C VAL A 69 -3.06 16.07 -27.37
N VAL A 70 -3.67 17.26 -27.33
CA VAL A 70 -4.33 17.85 -28.51
C VAL A 70 -3.60 19.12 -28.92
N LYS A 71 -3.04 19.12 -30.15
CA LYS A 71 -2.49 20.32 -30.78
C LYS A 71 -3.63 21.26 -31.23
N ARG A 72 -3.47 22.56 -30.97
CA ARG A 72 -4.38 23.62 -31.44
C ARG A 72 -3.72 24.44 -32.55
N GLY A 73 -4.51 25.28 -33.22
CA GLY A 73 -4.11 26.06 -34.40
C GLY A 73 -3.03 27.14 -34.20
N ASN A 74 -2.48 27.30 -32.98
CA ASN A 74 -1.46 28.30 -32.61
C ASN A 74 -0.22 27.65 -31.95
N ASP A 75 0.13 26.42 -32.32
CA ASP A 75 1.22 25.64 -31.71
C ASP A 75 1.11 25.45 -30.18
N THR A 76 -0.10 25.61 -29.64
CA THR A 76 -0.40 25.30 -28.25
C THR A 76 -0.91 23.86 -28.09
N TYR A 77 -0.59 23.26 -26.95
CA TYR A 77 -0.98 21.89 -26.64
C TYR A 77 -1.86 21.87 -25.39
N HIS A 78 -2.98 21.16 -25.48
CA HIS A 78 -3.90 20.96 -24.36
C HIS A 78 -3.90 19.52 -23.91
N LEU A 79 -3.98 19.32 -22.60
CA LEU A 79 -4.24 18.01 -22.02
C LEU A 79 -5.75 17.78 -21.89
N LYS A 80 -6.26 16.81 -22.64
CA LYS A 80 -7.59 16.22 -22.46
C LYS A 80 -7.42 14.73 -22.15
N PRO A 81 -7.19 14.36 -20.88
CA PRO A 81 -6.78 13.00 -20.55
C PRO A 81 -7.80 11.95 -20.98
N VAL A 82 -7.32 10.92 -21.65
CA VAL A 82 -8.01 9.68 -21.93
C VAL A 82 -7.31 8.60 -21.12
N ILE A 83 -7.93 8.22 -20.00
CA ILE A 83 -7.32 7.40 -18.96
C ILE A 83 -8.24 6.25 -18.57
N ARG A 84 -7.65 5.12 -18.22
CA ARG A 84 -8.30 4.04 -17.48
C ARG A 84 -7.61 3.86 -16.13
N THR A 85 -8.39 3.64 -15.08
CA THR A 85 -7.88 3.38 -13.73
C THR A 85 -8.54 2.16 -13.14
N TYR A 86 -7.73 1.32 -12.49
CA TYR A 86 -8.17 0.18 -11.72
C TYR A 86 -7.27 0.01 -10.50
N ALA A 87 -7.80 -0.66 -9.48
CA ALA A 87 -7.08 -0.96 -8.25
C ALA A 87 -7.18 -2.44 -7.99
N ASP A 88 -6.02 -3.10 -7.86
CA ASP A 88 -5.96 -4.51 -7.52
C ASP A 88 -5.34 -4.68 -6.14
N ALA A 89 -5.90 -5.59 -5.35
CA ALA A 89 -5.26 -6.01 -4.10
C ALA A 89 -3.89 -6.58 -4.44
N PHE A 90 -2.85 -5.94 -3.90
CA PHE A 90 -1.49 -6.39 -4.04
C PHE A 90 -1.26 -7.47 -2.99
N GLY A 91 -1.29 -8.74 -3.38
CA GLY A 91 -1.05 -9.85 -2.45
C GLY A 91 -2.14 -10.00 -1.37
N GLY A 92 -1.80 -10.69 -0.28
CA GLY A 92 -2.62 -10.83 0.92
C GLY A 92 -1.97 -10.19 2.14
N SER A 93 -2.58 -10.34 3.30
CA SER A 93 -2.08 -9.74 4.53
C SER A 93 -2.12 -10.69 5.71
N ILE A 94 -1.16 -10.57 6.63
CA ILE A 94 -1.18 -11.25 7.94
C ILE A 94 -1.29 -10.19 9.03
N LYS A 95 -2.20 -10.38 9.98
CA LYS A 95 -2.32 -9.51 11.16
C LYS A 95 -2.55 -10.29 12.44
N GLY A 96 -2.39 -9.61 13.57
CA GLY A 96 -2.71 -10.15 14.88
C GLY A 96 -2.33 -9.18 15.99
N ILE A 97 -2.42 -9.66 17.23
CA ILE A 97 -2.02 -8.93 18.43
C ILE A 97 -0.99 -9.76 19.18
N ALA A 98 0.23 -9.28 19.32
CA ALA A 98 1.28 -9.93 20.09
C ALA A 98 1.34 -9.34 21.51
N LEU A 99 1.21 -10.20 22.52
CA LEU A 99 1.19 -9.82 23.94
C LEU A 99 2.34 -10.47 24.73
N PRO A 100 2.84 -9.83 25.81
CA PRO A 100 2.37 -8.56 26.38
C PRO A 100 2.64 -7.34 25.51
N ALA A 101 1.65 -6.44 25.44
CA ALA A 101 1.73 -5.21 24.67
C ALA A 101 2.68 -4.20 25.34
N ARG A 102 3.40 -3.42 24.53
CA ARG A 102 4.41 -2.47 25.00
C ARG A 102 3.85 -1.43 25.99
N VAL A 103 2.59 -1.03 25.80
CA VAL A 103 1.90 -0.08 26.69
C VAL A 103 1.69 -0.65 28.11
N GLU A 104 1.62 -1.97 28.24
CA GLU A 104 1.37 -2.65 29.52
C GLU A 104 2.67 -3.05 30.20
N ALA A 105 3.59 -3.67 29.45
CA ALA A 105 4.89 -4.12 29.94
C ALA A 105 5.85 -4.39 28.77
N ALA A 106 7.17 -4.45 29.07
CA ALA A 106 8.11 -5.08 28.17
C ALA A 106 7.74 -6.58 28.02
N GLY A 107 7.52 -7.02 26.80
CA GLY A 107 7.04 -8.38 26.51
C GLY A 107 7.44 -8.82 25.11
N VAL A 108 6.86 -8.19 24.09
CA VAL A 108 7.21 -8.44 22.69
C VAL A 108 8.19 -7.37 22.18
N SER A 109 9.28 -7.80 21.54
CA SER A 109 10.25 -6.90 20.92
C SER A 109 9.87 -6.56 19.47
N TYR A 110 9.73 -7.59 18.63
CA TYR A 110 9.30 -7.46 17.24
C TYR A 110 8.67 -8.75 16.74
N VAL A 111 7.99 -8.67 15.61
CA VAL A 111 7.45 -9.83 14.89
C VAL A 111 8.14 -9.96 13.54
N GLN A 112 8.34 -11.19 13.09
CA GLN A 112 8.99 -11.50 11.83
C GLN A 112 8.20 -12.56 11.08
N ILE A 113 7.98 -12.39 9.79
CA ILE A 113 7.48 -13.45 8.92
C ILE A 113 8.58 -13.90 7.94
N ILE A 114 8.58 -15.19 7.63
CA ILE A 114 9.59 -15.84 6.80
C ILE A 114 8.91 -16.72 5.74
N ASN A 115 9.33 -16.58 4.49
CA ASN A 115 9.03 -17.50 3.39
C ASN A 115 10.32 -17.77 2.60
N GLY A 116 10.95 -18.93 2.82
CA GLY A 116 12.24 -19.23 2.20
C GLY A 116 13.33 -18.24 2.64
N GLU A 117 13.90 -17.49 1.69
CA GLU A 117 14.88 -16.43 1.95
C GLU A 117 14.23 -15.06 2.22
N ASP A 118 12.94 -14.90 1.91
CA ASP A 118 12.21 -13.65 2.13
C ASP A 118 11.89 -13.50 3.63
N THR A 119 12.36 -12.41 4.22
CA THR A 119 12.13 -12.03 5.62
C THR A 119 11.53 -10.63 5.68
N VAL A 120 10.43 -10.49 6.41
CA VAL A 120 9.81 -9.18 6.69
C VAL A 120 9.64 -9.04 8.20
N ILE A 121 9.98 -7.86 8.72
CA ILE A 121 9.92 -7.53 10.15
C ILE A 121 8.92 -6.39 10.35
N SER A 122 8.13 -6.47 11.42
CA SER A 122 7.31 -5.38 11.91
C SER A 122 7.54 -5.18 13.40
N LEU A 123 7.48 -3.93 13.83
CA LEU A 123 7.32 -3.59 15.24
C LEU A 123 5.81 -3.53 15.52
N PRO A 124 5.30 -4.29 16.50
CA PRO A 124 3.92 -4.10 16.93
C PRO A 124 3.69 -2.68 17.44
N GLU A 125 2.47 -2.20 17.26
CA GLU A 125 1.97 -0.97 17.86
C GLU A 125 1.97 -1.06 19.39
N ASP A 126 1.75 0.06 20.08
CA ASP A 126 1.77 0.11 21.55
C ASP A 126 0.78 -0.86 22.21
N ASN A 127 -0.33 -1.17 21.53
CA ASN A 127 -1.34 -2.15 21.97
C ASN A 127 -1.04 -3.60 21.53
N GLY A 128 0.13 -3.86 20.95
CA GLY A 128 0.55 -5.18 20.48
C GLY A 128 0.07 -5.54 19.06
N MET A 129 -0.72 -4.70 18.40
CA MET A 129 -1.20 -4.98 17.04
C MET A 129 -0.05 -4.96 16.02
N PHE A 130 -0.03 -5.92 15.10
CA PHE A 130 0.88 -5.92 13.96
C PHE A 130 0.15 -6.23 12.66
N LEU A 131 0.68 -5.74 11.54
CA LEU A 131 0.14 -5.96 10.19
C LEU A 131 1.29 -6.09 9.19
N PHE A 132 1.21 -7.13 8.37
CA PHE A 132 2.06 -7.36 7.20
C PHE A 132 1.18 -7.34 5.95
N PRO A 133 0.98 -6.19 5.30
CA PRO A 133 0.19 -6.11 4.09
C PRO A 133 1.06 -6.35 2.85
N GLY A 134 0.46 -6.78 1.75
CA GLY A 134 1.19 -6.84 0.48
C GLY A 134 1.98 -8.11 0.25
N LEU A 135 1.69 -9.18 0.98
CA LEU A 135 2.44 -10.43 0.92
C LEU A 135 2.11 -11.21 -0.34
N LYS A 136 3.15 -11.68 -1.03
CA LYS A 136 2.97 -12.61 -2.14
C LYS A 136 2.22 -13.86 -1.65
N PRO A 137 1.29 -14.41 -2.46
CA PRO A 137 0.63 -15.67 -2.13
C PRO A 137 1.65 -16.80 -1.95
N ALA A 138 1.79 -17.28 -0.72
CA ALA A 138 2.76 -18.29 -0.31
C ALA A 138 2.46 -18.77 1.11
N SER A 139 3.17 -19.80 1.57
CA SER A 139 3.12 -20.25 2.96
C SER A 139 4.17 -19.52 3.80
N TRP A 140 3.75 -18.73 4.78
CA TRP A 140 4.61 -17.94 5.64
C TRP A 140 4.68 -18.53 7.05
N ASN A 141 5.82 -18.39 7.71
CA ASN A 141 5.98 -18.67 9.14
C ASN A 141 6.12 -17.35 9.90
N LEU A 142 5.33 -17.14 10.95
CA LEU A 142 5.46 -16.02 11.86
C LEU A 142 6.30 -16.43 13.06
N LYS A 143 7.23 -15.56 13.47
CA LYS A 143 7.93 -15.63 14.75
C LYS A 143 7.71 -14.34 15.53
N VAL A 144 7.28 -14.47 16.77
CA VAL A 144 7.16 -13.38 17.74
C VAL A 144 8.36 -13.47 18.67
N PHE A 145 9.17 -12.42 18.70
CA PHE A 145 10.38 -12.37 19.52
C PHE A 145 10.09 -11.70 20.86
N ALA A 146 10.45 -12.39 21.94
CA ALA A 146 10.37 -11.85 23.28
C ALA A 146 11.40 -10.74 23.49
N ASP A 147 11.07 -9.78 24.35
CA ASP A 147 12.04 -8.81 24.84
C ASP A 147 13.09 -9.53 25.70
N THR A 148 14.37 -9.35 25.36
CA THR A 148 15.53 -10.00 26.01
C THR A 148 15.69 -9.64 27.49
N THR A 149 15.00 -8.62 27.99
CA THR A 149 14.99 -8.24 29.40
C THR A 149 13.94 -8.99 30.23
N THR A 150 13.18 -9.88 29.59
CA THR A 150 12.07 -10.63 30.20
C THR A 150 12.37 -12.14 30.21
N ASN A 151 11.52 -12.92 30.88
CA ASN A 151 11.58 -14.39 30.89
C ASN A 151 10.59 -15.01 29.88
N TYR A 152 10.02 -14.22 28.97
CA TYR A 152 9.13 -14.74 27.94
C TYR A 152 9.94 -15.51 26.88
N ARG A 153 9.33 -16.58 26.34
CA ARG A 153 9.88 -17.30 25.19
C ARG A 153 9.35 -16.75 23.88
N ASP A 154 10.19 -16.81 22.84
CA ASP A 154 9.74 -16.62 21.47
C ASP A 154 8.65 -17.65 21.11
N THR A 155 7.69 -17.24 20.29
CA THR A 155 6.62 -18.10 19.76
C THR A 155 6.70 -18.16 18.24
N VAL A 156 6.44 -19.33 17.67
CA VAL A 156 6.39 -19.54 16.20
C VAL A 156 5.03 -20.09 15.80
N ILE A 157 4.46 -19.54 14.74
CA ILE A 157 3.27 -20.05 14.04
C ILE A 157 3.70 -20.39 12.62
N ASN A 158 3.57 -21.67 12.26
CA ASN A 158 4.00 -22.17 10.96
C ASN A 158 2.84 -22.29 9.98
N ASN A 159 3.18 -22.33 8.70
CA ASN A 159 2.30 -22.70 7.59
C ASN A 159 1.07 -21.79 7.44
N ILE A 160 1.26 -20.48 7.54
CA ILE A 160 0.21 -19.49 7.26
C ILE A 160 0.09 -19.37 5.73
N GLU A 161 -0.91 -20.06 5.16
CA GLU A 161 -1.16 -20.06 3.71
C GLU A 161 -1.82 -18.75 3.26
N VAL A 162 -1.02 -17.80 2.75
CA VAL A 162 -1.52 -16.51 2.28
C VAL A 162 -2.00 -16.59 0.82
N LYS A 163 -3.19 -16.05 0.56
CA LYS A 163 -3.76 -15.84 -0.78
C LYS A 163 -3.95 -14.36 -1.09
N ALA A 164 -3.96 -14.02 -2.38
CA ALA A 164 -4.18 -12.65 -2.82
C ALA A 164 -5.59 -12.17 -2.48
N GLY A 165 -5.71 -10.93 -2.00
CA GLY A 165 -6.98 -10.31 -1.62
C GLY A 165 -7.58 -10.82 -0.30
N GLU A 166 -6.85 -11.61 0.48
CA GLU A 166 -7.32 -12.13 1.76
C GLU A 166 -6.50 -11.57 2.93
N VAL A 167 -7.18 -11.37 4.06
CA VAL A 167 -6.59 -10.96 5.35
C VAL A 167 -6.61 -12.15 6.30
N TYR A 168 -5.44 -12.57 6.76
CA TYR A 168 -5.23 -13.65 7.71
C TYR A 168 -5.03 -13.08 9.09
N ASP A 169 -6.10 -13.10 9.89
CA ASP A 169 -6.08 -12.68 11.29
C ASP A 169 -5.70 -13.86 12.18
N LEU A 170 -4.55 -13.77 12.83
CA LEU A 170 -4.03 -14.78 13.76
C LEU A 170 -4.58 -14.58 15.19
N GLY A 171 -5.39 -13.55 15.42
CA GLY A 171 -5.91 -13.20 16.73
C GLY A 171 -4.81 -12.79 17.70
N THR A 172 -5.03 -13.09 18.98
CA THR A 172 -4.08 -12.80 20.04
C THR A 172 -3.04 -13.91 20.19
N ILE A 173 -1.77 -13.53 20.11
CA ILE A 173 -0.61 -14.38 20.33
C ILE A 173 0.01 -13.97 21.66
N GLN A 174 -0.19 -14.80 22.67
CA GLN A 174 0.34 -14.57 24.01
C GLN A 174 1.71 -15.24 24.15
N LEU A 175 2.73 -14.47 24.52
CA LEU A 175 3.99 -15.05 24.97
C LEU A 175 3.82 -15.66 26.36
N HIS A 176 4.51 -16.77 26.59
CA HIS A 176 4.50 -17.51 27.85
C HIS A 176 5.89 -17.51 28.47
N ASN A 177 5.94 -17.46 29.80
CA ASN A 177 7.17 -17.63 30.57
C ASN A 177 7.62 -19.10 30.56
N ASP A 178 8.87 -19.31 30.93
CA ASP A 178 9.41 -20.60 31.41
C ASP A 178 8.68 -21.13 32.65
#